data_AF-A0A1S2YN82-F1
#
_entry.id   AF-A0A1S2YN82-F1
#
_cell.length_a   1.000
_cell.length_b   1.000
_cell.length_c   1.000
_cell.angle_alpha   90.00
_cell.angle_beta   90.00
_cell.angle_gamma   90.00
#
_symmetry.space_group_name_H-M   'P 1'
#
loop_
_entity.id
_entity.type
_entity.pdbx_description
1 polymer ?
#
loop_
_entity_poly.entity_id
_entity_poly.type
_entity_poly.pdbx_seq_one_letter_code
_entity_poly.pdbx_strand_id
1 'polypeptide(L)'
;MKRQVNELKEALRKTTLKVVQMEWMLDVCLNPSYNRGIKYEKYLDTDDSLYPIILNLSRSKLLENIQSAISKITSSLDSLQSCEQTSLIAEGQLERAMGWACGVPSSNSSGNTSTKSSGIPPEFHEHIKKRRQILWESREKASDMVKLCMSVLEFEASRDGYLLIPGQPYPFRSSVDGNTWQQVYLNSLTRLDVTFHSYTRTEQEWKLAQCTVEAASNGLYTATNELCIASLKAKSASGDLRSTVLSMRDCAYEASVALSAFARVSRILTALSSECGSMLEEIWWDKQY
;
A
#
# COMPACT_ATOMS: atom_id res chain seq x y z
N MET A 1 -12.68 -8.52 -36.86
CA MET A 1 -13.34 -9.50 -35.97
C MET A 1 -12.37 -10.56 -35.42
N LYS A 2 -11.71 -11.40 -36.23
CA LYS A 2 -10.79 -12.46 -35.75
C LYS A 2 -9.65 -11.96 -34.84
N ARG A 3 -9.07 -10.80 -35.16
CA ARG A 3 -8.02 -10.15 -34.35
C ARG A 3 -8.52 -9.72 -32.96
N GLN A 4 -9.67 -9.06 -32.89
CA GLN A 4 -10.29 -8.64 -31.63
C GLN A 4 -10.67 -9.83 -30.74
N VAL A 5 -11.10 -10.94 -31.34
CA VAL A 5 -11.38 -12.19 -30.61
C VAL A 5 -10.09 -12.76 -30.01
N ASN A 6 -8.98 -12.73 -30.74
CA ASN A 6 -7.69 -13.20 -30.21
C ASN A 6 -7.14 -12.29 -29.09
N GLU A 7 -7.25 -10.97 -29.25
CA GLU A 7 -6.86 -10.00 -28.22
C GLU A 7 -7.69 -10.18 -26.93
N LEU A 8 -9.00 -10.44 -27.07
CA LEU A 8 -9.88 -10.74 -25.95
C LEU A 8 -9.52 -12.07 -25.28
N LYS A 9 -9.19 -13.12 -26.06
CA LYS A 9 -8.72 -14.41 -25.53
C LYS A 9 -7.42 -14.24 -24.72
N GLU A 10 -6.47 -13.45 -25.21
CA GLU A 10 -5.21 -13.19 -24.50
C GLU A 10 -5.43 -12.38 -23.21
N ALA A 11 -6.28 -11.34 -23.27
CA ALA A 11 -6.64 -10.54 -22.09
C ALA A 11 -7.35 -11.39 -21.02
N LEU A 12 -8.26 -12.27 -21.45
CA LEU A 12 -8.93 -13.23 -20.56
C LEU A 12 -7.91 -14.17 -19.91
N ARG A 13 -7.00 -14.76 -20.68
CA ARG A 13 -5.92 -15.64 -20.15
C ARG A 13 -5.05 -14.92 -19.12
N LYS A 14 -4.59 -13.71 -19.41
CA LYS A 14 -3.79 -12.90 -18.47
C LYS A 14 -4.57 -12.60 -17.19
N THR A 15 -5.86 -12.29 -17.33
CA THR A 15 -6.73 -12.00 -16.18
C THR A 15 -6.94 -13.26 -15.34
N THR A 16 -7.23 -14.40 -15.96
CA THR A 16 -7.37 -15.69 -15.27
C THR A 16 -6.11 -16.06 -14.51
N LEU A 17 -4.92 -15.92 -15.12
CA LEU A 17 -3.64 -16.17 -14.43
C LEU A 17 -3.44 -15.24 -13.23
N LYS A 18 -3.79 -13.95 -13.36
CA LYS A 18 -3.73 -13.00 -12.24
C LYS A 18 -4.70 -13.36 -11.12
N VAL A 19 -5.89 -13.85 -11.44
CA VAL A 19 -6.84 -14.27 -10.40
C VAL A 19 -6.34 -15.53 -9.70
N VAL A 20 -5.88 -16.53 -10.44
CA VAL A 20 -5.27 -17.74 -9.84
C VAL A 20 -4.07 -17.35 -8.94
N GLN A 21 -3.23 -16.42 -9.38
CA GLN A 21 -2.12 -15.92 -8.58
C GLN A 21 -2.59 -15.21 -7.30
N MET A 22 -3.65 -14.39 -7.39
CA MET A 22 -4.24 -13.74 -6.21
C MET A 22 -4.90 -14.74 -5.27
N GLU A 23 -5.60 -15.76 -5.81
CA GLU A 23 -6.15 -16.87 -5.02
C GLU A 23 -5.03 -17.62 -4.28
N TRP A 24 -3.92 -17.93 -4.96
CA TRP A 24 -2.76 -18.59 -4.35
C TRP A 24 -2.08 -17.75 -3.25
N MET A 25 -2.13 -16.42 -3.36
CA MET A 25 -1.63 -15.51 -2.32
C MET A 25 -2.58 -15.42 -1.11
N LEU A 26 -3.87 -15.67 -1.31
CA LEU A 26 -4.91 -15.54 -0.28
C LEU A 26 -5.28 -16.87 0.38
N ASP A 27 -4.87 -18.00 -0.18
CA ASP A 27 -5.15 -19.37 0.30
C ASP A 27 -4.67 -19.60 1.76
N VAL A 28 -3.66 -18.87 2.22
CA VAL A 28 -3.16 -18.92 3.62
C VAL A 28 -4.07 -18.16 4.60
N CYS A 29 -4.83 -17.17 4.11
CA CYS A 29 -5.69 -16.30 4.94
C CYS A 29 -7.15 -16.76 5.00
N LEU A 30 -7.57 -17.68 4.13
CA LEU A 30 -8.95 -18.15 4.06
C LEU A 30 -9.09 -19.53 4.72
N ASN A 31 -10.04 -19.65 5.65
CA ASN A 31 -10.41 -20.92 6.25
C ASN A 31 -10.70 -21.97 5.15
N PRO A 32 -10.27 -23.24 5.33
CA PRO A 32 -10.49 -24.33 4.36
C PRO A 32 -11.97 -24.67 4.10
N SER A 33 -12.90 -24.04 4.85
CA SER A 33 -14.35 -24.18 4.66
C SER A 33 -14.91 -23.34 3.50
N TYR A 34 -14.18 -22.34 2.99
CA TYR A 34 -14.60 -21.55 1.84
C TYR A 34 -14.07 -22.15 0.54
N ASN A 35 -14.49 -23.38 0.25
CA ASN A 35 -14.27 -24.02 -1.05
C ASN A 35 -15.24 -23.43 -2.10
N ARG A 36 -15.12 -22.12 -2.35
CA ARG A 36 -15.76 -21.47 -3.50
C ARG A 36 -14.72 -21.39 -4.60
N GLY A 37 -14.31 -22.55 -5.12
CA GLY A 37 -13.56 -22.62 -6.37
C GLY A 37 -14.36 -21.87 -7.42
N ILE A 38 -13.82 -20.74 -7.89
CA ILE A 38 -14.40 -20.02 -9.02
C ILE A 38 -14.32 -20.98 -10.20
N LYS A 39 -15.46 -21.59 -10.57
CA LYS A 39 -15.53 -22.51 -11.70
C LYS A 39 -15.37 -21.71 -13.01
N TYR A 40 -14.11 -21.48 -13.40
CA TYR A 40 -13.70 -20.89 -14.67
C TYR A 40 -14.07 -21.75 -15.89
N GLU A 41 -14.54 -22.98 -15.64
CA GLU A 41 -15.03 -23.98 -16.58
C GLU A 41 -16.02 -23.41 -17.62
N LYS A 42 -16.80 -22.37 -17.29
CA LYS A 42 -17.84 -21.82 -18.19
C LYS A 42 -17.34 -20.85 -19.26
N TYR A 43 -16.12 -20.32 -19.14
CA TYR A 43 -15.64 -19.21 -19.99
C TYR A 43 -14.48 -19.56 -20.91
N LEU A 44 -13.97 -20.79 -20.81
CA LEU A 44 -12.89 -21.28 -21.65
C LEU A 44 -13.43 -22.31 -22.64
N ASP A 45 -13.05 -22.12 -23.89
CA ASP A 45 -13.41 -22.99 -25.01
C ASP A 45 -12.78 -24.38 -24.81
N THR A 46 -13.58 -25.45 -24.84
CA THR A 46 -13.16 -26.81 -24.49
C THR A 46 -12.11 -27.36 -25.47
N ASP A 47 -12.02 -26.80 -26.68
CA ASP A 47 -11.05 -27.15 -27.73
C ASP A 47 -9.69 -26.44 -27.58
N ASP A 48 -9.51 -25.51 -26.63
CA ASP A 48 -8.23 -24.83 -26.42
C ASP A 48 -7.30 -25.72 -25.58
N SER A 49 -6.14 -26.10 -26.11
CA SER A 49 -5.17 -27.04 -25.47
C SER A 49 -4.67 -26.62 -24.08
N LEU A 50 -4.97 -25.37 -23.69
CA LEU A 50 -4.64 -24.78 -22.40
C LEU A 50 -5.77 -24.91 -21.36
N TYR A 51 -6.99 -25.27 -21.76
CA TYR A 51 -8.14 -25.51 -20.88
C TYR A 51 -7.84 -26.51 -19.74
N PRO A 52 -7.28 -27.72 -20.01
CA PRO A 52 -6.92 -28.66 -18.95
C PRO A 52 -5.73 -28.20 -18.11
N ILE A 53 -4.89 -27.30 -18.62
CA ILE A 53 -3.73 -26.74 -17.89
C ILE A 53 -4.22 -25.69 -16.89
N ILE A 54 -5.09 -24.78 -17.31
CA ILE A 54 -5.65 -23.72 -16.45
C ILE A 54 -6.53 -24.32 -15.33
N LEU A 55 -7.30 -25.36 -15.64
CA LEU A 55 -8.10 -26.09 -14.63
C LEU A 55 -7.25 -26.92 -13.64
N ASN A 56 -6.00 -27.25 -14.00
CA ASN A 56 -5.04 -27.95 -13.12
C ASN A 56 -4.11 -27.01 -12.34
N LEU A 57 -4.30 -25.69 -12.41
CA LEU A 57 -3.53 -24.71 -11.62
C LEU A 57 -3.98 -24.67 -10.15
N SER A 58 -4.53 -25.75 -9.59
CA SER A 58 -4.65 -25.82 -8.13
C SER A 58 -3.25 -26.00 -7.55
N ARG A 59 -2.91 -25.14 -6.60
CA ARG A 59 -1.59 -25.10 -6.00
C ARG A 59 -1.13 -26.46 -5.46
N SER A 60 -2.01 -27.14 -4.72
CA SER A 60 -1.75 -28.48 -4.17
C SER A 60 -1.43 -29.52 -5.26
N LYS A 61 -2.17 -29.49 -6.37
CA LYS A 61 -1.94 -30.39 -7.50
C LYS A 61 -0.65 -30.07 -8.24
N LEU A 62 -0.27 -28.79 -8.35
CA LEU A 62 1.03 -28.42 -8.92
C LEU A 62 2.17 -28.95 -8.04
N LEU A 63 2.10 -28.79 -6.72
CA LEU A 63 3.12 -29.31 -5.79
C LEU A 63 3.22 -30.84 -5.86
N GLU A 64 2.09 -31.54 -5.89
CA GLU A 64 2.03 -33.00 -6.08
C GLU A 64 2.64 -33.43 -7.42
N ASN A 65 2.33 -32.71 -8.50
CA ASN A 65 2.91 -32.97 -9.82
C ASN A 65 4.43 -32.75 -9.84
N ILE A 66 4.92 -31.70 -9.17
CA ILE A 66 6.36 -31.43 -9.04
C ILE A 66 7.03 -32.56 -8.25
N GLN A 67 6.47 -33.00 -7.12
CA GLN A 67 6.99 -34.12 -6.34
C GLN A 67 7.00 -35.43 -7.14
N SER A 68 5.92 -35.72 -7.86
CA SER A 68 5.83 -36.88 -8.76
C SER A 68 6.89 -36.83 -9.86
N ALA A 69 7.11 -35.65 -10.46
CA ALA A 69 8.12 -35.44 -11.48
C ALA A 69 9.54 -35.64 -10.94
N ILE A 70 9.86 -35.08 -9.75
CA ILE A 70 11.13 -35.31 -9.07
C ILE A 70 11.37 -36.81 -8.87
N SER A 71 10.39 -37.53 -8.31
CA SER A 71 10.50 -38.98 -8.06
C SER A 71 10.79 -39.77 -9.35
N LYS A 72 10.13 -39.42 -10.45
CA LYS A 72 10.36 -40.05 -11.76
C LYS A 72 11.73 -39.70 -12.34
N ILE A 73 12.18 -38.46 -12.22
CA ILE A 73 13.49 -38.03 -12.73
C ILE A 73 14.61 -38.67 -11.91
N THR A 74 14.51 -38.67 -10.58
CA THR A 74 15.50 -39.30 -9.70
C THR A 74 15.61 -40.80 -9.94
N SER A 75 14.48 -41.51 -10.02
CA SER A 75 14.50 -42.96 -10.33
C SER A 75 15.07 -43.26 -11.72
N SER A 76 14.79 -42.39 -12.70
CA SER A 76 15.40 -42.49 -14.03
C SER A 76 16.91 -42.24 -13.98
N LEU A 77 17.37 -41.27 -13.17
CA LEU A 77 18.79 -40.96 -12.98
C LEU A 77 19.55 -42.12 -12.34
N ASP A 78 18.95 -42.76 -11.32
CA ASP A 78 19.52 -43.94 -10.65
C ASP A 78 19.63 -45.12 -11.62
N SER A 79 18.59 -45.34 -12.43
CA SER A 79 18.61 -46.37 -13.47
C SER A 79 19.68 -46.10 -14.54
N LEU A 80 19.85 -44.83 -14.93
CA LEU A 80 20.87 -44.40 -15.89
C LEU A 80 22.28 -44.62 -15.34
N GLN A 81 22.50 -44.33 -14.06
CA GLN A 81 23.77 -44.58 -13.38
C GLN A 81 24.11 -46.08 -13.34
N SER A 82 23.12 -46.94 -13.12
CA SER A 82 23.31 -48.40 -13.19
C SER A 82 23.69 -48.85 -14.61
N CYS A 83 22.98 -48.36 -15.62
CA CYS A 83 23.29 -48.64 -17.03
C CYS A 83 24.68 -48.10 -17.44
N GLU A 84 25.10 -46.94 -16.93
CA GLU A 84 26.41 -46.35 -17.20
C GLU A 84 27.54 -47.28 -16.75
N GLN A 85 27.42 -47.88 -15.55
CA GLN A 85 28.41 -48.83 -15.04
C GLN A 85 28.55 -50.07 -15.93
N THR A 86 27.42 -50.67 -16.34
CA THR A 86 27.43 -51.80 -17.29
C THR A 86 28.00 -51.39 -18.64
N SER A 87 27.67 -50.17 -19.09
CA SER A 87 28.12 -49.65 -20.36
C SER A 87 29.62 -49.39 -20.41
N LEU A 88 30.25 -48.95 -19.32
CA LEU A 88 31.71 -48.78 -19.25
C LEU A 88 32.46 -50.11 -19.43
N ILE A 89 31.92 -51.18 -18.85
CA ILE A 89 32.48 -52.54 -19.01
C ILE A 89 32.34 -52.99 -20.47
N ALA A 90 31.17 -52.76 -21.07
CA ALA A 90 30.91 -53.08 -22.47
C ALA A 90 31.79 -52.28 -23.44
N GLU A 91 32.02 -50.98 -23.18
CA GLU A 91 32.94 -50.15 -23.95
C GLU A 91 34.37 -50.68 -23.89
N GLY A 92 34.86 -51.08 -22.71
CA GLY A 92 36.19 -51.68 -22.57
C GLY A 92 36.31 -53.08 -23.18
N GLN A 93 35.21 -53.83 -23.30
CA GLN A 93 35.18 -55.08 -24.08
C GLN A 93 35.18 -54.81 -25.58
N LEU A 94 34.43 -53.81 -26.03
CA LEU A 94 34.34 -53.40 -27.42
C LEU A 94 35.70 -52.86 -27.92
N GLU A 95 36.37 -52.04 -27.12
CA GLU A 95 37.72 -51.54 -27.41
C GLU A 95 38.72 -52.68 -27.54
N ARG A 96 38.66 -53.68 -26.64
CA ARG A 96 39.49 -54.89 -26.77
C ARG A 96 39.17 -55.66 -28.04
N ALA A 97 37.88 -55.92 -28.34
CA ALA A 97 37.46 -56.64 -29.53
C ALA A 97 37.88 -55.92 -30.82
N MET A 98 37.75 -54.59 -30.86
CA MET A 98 38.26 -53.75 -31.96
C MET A 98 39.78 -53.82 -32.06
N GLY A 99 40.49 -53.84 -30.93
CA GLY A 99 41.94 -54.05 -30.90
C GLY A 99 42.37 -55.39 -31.49
N TRP A 100 41.60 -56.47 -31.28
CA TRP A 100 41.82 -57.77 -31.91
C TRP A 100 41.49 -57.77 -33.41
N ALA A 101 40.35 -57.18 -33.79
CA ALA A 101 39.88 -57.15 -35.18
C ALA A 101 40.76 -56.27 -36.08
N CYS A 102 41.25 -55.14 -35.55
CA CYS A 102 42.10 -54.19 -36.26
C CYS A 102 43.60 -54.46 -36.01
N GLY A 103 43.94 -55.44 -35.18
CA GLY A 103 45.30 -55.80 -34.79
C GLY A 103 45.80 -57.09 -35.43
N VAL A 104 45.65 -57.24 -36.76
CA VAL A 104 46.30 -58.32 -37.51
C VAL A 104 47.74 -57.89 -37.88
N PRO A 105 48.76 -58.75 -37.69
CA PRO A 105 50.14 -58.39 -37.95
C PRO A 105 50.44 -58.36 -39.45
N SER A 106 50.91 -57.20 -39.95
CA SER A 106 51.69 -57.17 -41.19
C SER A 106 53.01 -57.90 -40.94
N SER A 107 53.19 -59.05 -41.58
CA SER A 107 54.49 -59.72 -41.69
C SER A 107 55.46 -58.79 -42.41
N ASN A 108 56.31 -58.07 -41.64
CA ASN A 108 57.75 -57.90 -41.85
C ASN A 108 58.32 -56.68 -41.10
N SER A 109 59.54 -56.88 -40.61
CA SER A 109 60.55 -55.91 -40.16
C SER A 109 60.34 -55.11 -38.86
N SER A 110 61.06 -55.57 -37.84
CA SER A 110 62.03 -54.82 -37.01
C SER A 110 61.72 -53.37 -36.59
N GLY A 111 61.64 -53.17 -35.26
CA GLY A 111 62.29 -52.06 -34.56
C GLY A 111 61.60 -50.69 -34.55
N ASN A 112 60.76 -50.43 -33.55
CA ASN A 112 60.99 -49.37 -32.54
C ASN A 112 59.78 -49.20 -31.61
N THR A 113 60.08 -49.02 -30.34
CA THR A 113 59.13 -48.68 -29.27
C THR A 113 58.69 -47.22 -29.38
N SER A 114 57.61 -46.97 -30.11
CA SER A 114 56.83 -45.74 -29.97
C SER A 114 55.35 -46.08 -30.10
N THR A 115 54.62 -45.95 -28.99
CA THR A 115 53.15 -45.86 -28.86
C THR A 115 52.38 -46.57 -29.99
N LYS A 116 52.14 -47.87 -29.80
CA LYS A 116 51.19 -48.64 -30.59
C LYS A 116 49.82 -47.96 -30.51
N SER A 117 49.49 -47.10 -31.47
CA SER A 117 48.10 -46.91 -31.84
C SER A 117 47.62 -48.28 -32.29
N SER A 118 46.75 -48.89 -31.49
CA SER A 118 45.95 -50.02 -31.97
C SER A 118 45.37 -49.62 -33.31
N GLY A 119 45.37 -50.49 -34.33
CA GLY A 119 44.84 -50.18 -35.68
C GLY A 119 43.34 -49.81 -35.73
N ILE A 120 42.74 -49.51 -34.58
CA ILE A 120 41.38 -49.05 -34.38
C ILE A 120 41.21 -47.68 -35.07
N PRO A 121 40.20 -47.52 -35.92
CA PRO A 121 39.89 -46.26 -36.58
C PRO A 121 39.63 -45.13 -35.56
N PRO A 122 40.10 -43.90 -35.78
CA PRO A 122 39.87 -42.77 -34.86
C PRO A 122 38.37 -42.45 -34.69
N GLU A 123 37.56 -42.73 -35.70
CA GLU A 123 36.10 -42.56 -35.65
C GLU A 123 35.47 -43.38 -34.53
N PHE A 124 36.02 -44.56 -34.21
CA PHE A 124 35.55 -45.40 -33.10
C PHE A 124 35.66 -44.67 -31.76
N HIS A 125 36.83 -44.08 -31.48
CA HIS A 125 37.07 -43.35 -30.24
C HIS A 125 36.22 -42.07 -30.16
N GLU A 126 36.04 -41.38 -31.28
CA GLU A 126 35.16 -40.21 -31.36
C GLU A 126 33.68 -40.58 -31.10
N HIS A 127 33.20 -41.73 -31.61
CA HIS A 127 31.86 -42.21 -31.31
C HIS A 127 31.66 -42.54 -29.82
N ILE A 128 32.64 -43.22 -29.19
CA ILE A 128 32.61 -43.51 -27.75
C ILE A 128 32.61 -42.21 -26.94
N LYS A 129 33.48 -41.26 -27.27
CA LYS A 129 33.56 -39.95 -26.62
C LYS A 129 32.26 -39.16 -26.76
N LYS A 130 31.68 -39.11 -27.96
CA LYS A 130 30.40 -38.44 -28.22
C LYS A 130 29.26 -39.09 -27.44
N ARG A 131 29.22 -40.42 -27.34
CA ARG A 131 28.23 -41.15 -26.55
C ARG A 131 28.31 -40.79 -25.06
N ARG A 132 29.53 -40.79 -24.50
CA ARG A 132 29.78 -40.38 -23.10
C ARG A 132 29.37 -38.94 -22.85
N GLN A 133 29.69 -38.03 -23.78
CA GLN A 133 29.31 -36.62 -23.67
C GLN A 133 27.79 -36.45 -23.61
N ILE A 134 27.03 -37.08 -24.51
CA ILE A 134 25.57 -36.98 -24.53
C ILE A 134 24.94 -37.50 -23.24
N LEU A 135 25.45 -38.63 -22.72
CA LEU A 135 24.98 -39.20 -21.44
C LEU A 135 25.23 -38.23 -20.28
N TRP A 136 26.44 -37.68 -20.20
CA TRP A 136 26.80 -36.72 -19.16
C TRP A 136 25.96 -35.43 -19.23
N GLU A 137 25.78 -34.86 -20.42
CA GLU A 137 24.94 -33.67 -20.62
C GLU A 137 23.47 -33.92 -20.24
N SER A 138 22.93 -35.10 -20.57
CA SER A 138 21.56 -35.47 -20.21
C SER A 138 21.38 -35.62 -18.70
N ARG A 139 22.39 -36.17 -18.01
CA ARG A 139 22.43 -36.35 -16.56
C ARG A 139 22.49 -35.02 -15.83
N GLU A 140 23.36 -34.11 -16.26
CA GLU A 140 23.47 -32.77 -15.67
C GLU A 140 22.15 -32.00 -15.83
N LYS A 141 21.55 -32.02 -17.02
CA LYS A 141 20.24 -31.37 -17.25
C LYS A 141 19.14 -31.96 -16.36
N ALA A 142 19.08 -33.28 -16.22
CA ALA A 142 18.10 -33.94 -15.34
C ALA A 142 18.33 -33.58 -13.85
N SER A 143 19.59 -33.53 -13.42
CA SER A 143 20.00 -33.10 -12.08
C SER A 143 19.62 -31.65 -11.80
N ASP A 144 19.86 -30.73 -12.74
CA ASP A 144 19.50 -29.33 -12.60
C ASP A 144 17.98 -29.12 -12.58
N MET A 145 17.22 -29.91 -13.34
CA MET A 145 15.76 -29.92 -13.24
C MET A 145 15.28 -30.36 -11.85
N VAL A 146 15.89 -31.40 -11.26
CA VAL A 146 15.55 -31.83 -9.90
C VAL A 146 15.88 -30.73 -8.88
N LYS A 147 17.05 -30.09 -8.99
CA LYS A 147 17.44 -28.98 -8.11
C LYS A 147 16.44 -27.81 -8.22
N LEU A 148 16.08 -27.42 -9.44
CA LEU A 148 15.10 -26.36 -9.68
C LEU A 148 13.75 -26.70 -9.04
N CYS A 149 13.24 -27.92 -9.29
CA CYS A 149 11.99 -28.38 -8.71
C CYS A 149 12.06 -28.42 -7.17
N MET A 150 13.20 -28.83 -6.60
CA MET A 150 13.42 -28.82 -5.16
C MET A 150 13.40 -27.40 -4.59
N SER A 151 14.09 -26.44 -5.22
CA SER A 151 14.07 -25.04 -4.79
C SER A 151 12.68 -24.42 -4.87
N VAL A 152 11.85 -24.81 -5.84
CA VAL A 152 10.44 -24.39 -5.92
C VAL A 152 9.64 -24.95 -4.74
N LEU A 153 9.83 -26.22 -4.38
CA LEU A 153 9.17 -26.82 -3.22
C LEU A 153 9.64 -26.19 -1.90
N GLU A 154 10.93 -25.91 -1.74
CA GLU A 154 11.49 -25.22 -0.57
C GLU A 154 10.95 -23.79 -0.45
N PHE A 155 10.87 -23.06 -1.55
CA PHE A 155 10.28 -21.72 -1.59
C PHE A 155 8.79 -21.74 -1.21
N GLU A 156 8.04 -22.70 -1.72
CA GLU A 156 6.61 -22.85 -1.40
C GLU A 156 6.39 -23.26 0.07
N ALA A 157 7.22 -24.16 0.60
CA ALA A 157 7.21 -24.54 2.01
C ALA A 157 7.58 -23.36 2.93
N SER A 158 8.48 -22.49 2.47
CA SER A 158 8.84 -21.24 3.14
C SER A 158 7.67 -20.25 3.16
N ARG A 159 6.95 -20.13 2.02
CA ARG A 159 5.85 -19.19 1.83
C ARG A 159 4.63 -19.46 2.72
N ASP A 160 4.27 -20.72 2.93
CA ASP A 160 3.06 -21.07 3.70
C ASP A 160 3.10 -20.69 5.17
N GLY A 161 4.25 -20.26 5.66
CA GLY A 161 4.51 -20.31 7.07
C GLY A 161 4.58 -21.77 7.48
N TYR A 162 5.63 -22.10 8.22
CA TYR A 162 5.81 -23.37 8.87
C TYR A 162 4.71 -23.57 9.94
N LEU A 163 3.46 -23.82 9.53
CA LEU A 163 2.36 -24.27 10.40
C LEU A 163 2.69 -25.70 10.80
N LEU A 164 3.42 -25.78 11.92
CA LEU A 164 3.67 -26.98 12.70
C LEU A 164 2.45 -27.91 12.72
N ILE A 165 2.62 -29.12 12.21
CA ILE A 165 2.16 -30.29 12.97
C ILE A 165 3.33 -30.65 13.90
N PRO A 166 3.20 -30.45 15.22
CA PRO A 166 4.24 -30.87 16.15
C PRO A 166 4.44 -32.39 16.03
N GLY A 167 5.65 -32.84 15.68
CA GLY A 167 6.05 -34.25 15.78
C GLY A 167 6.46 -34.98 14.49
N GLN A 168 6.41 -34.36 13.29
CA GLN A 168 6.85 -35.02 12.05
C GLN A 168 8.23 -34.51 11.59
N PRO A 169 9.27 -35.36 11.52
CA PRO A 169 10.57 -35.00 10.95
C PRO A 169 10.50 -34.99 9.42
N TYR A 170 10.68 -33.83 8.80
CA TYR A 170 10.82 -33.69 7.34
C TYR A 170 12.31 -33.70 6.92
N PRO A 171 12.69 -34.28 5.76
CA PRO A 171 14.07 -34.70 5.50
C PRO A 171 15.08 -33.58 5.18
N PHE A 172 14.64 -32.32 5.03
CA PHE A 172 15.46 -31.24 4.44
C PHE A 172 15.87 -30.13 5.44
N ARG A 173 15.96 -30.45 6.73
CA ARG A 173 16.25 -29.45 7.78
C ARG A 173 17.74 -29.07 7.82
N SER A 174 18.06 -27.83 7.46
CA SER A 174 19.20 -27.07 8.02
C SER A 174 18.66 -26.12 9.09
N SER A 175 19.10 -26.30 10.34
CA SER A 175 18.41 -25.83 11.55
C SER A 175 18.51 -24.32 11.87
N VAL A 176 19.17 -23.50 11.05
CA VAL A 176 19.62 -22.17 11.52
C VAL A 176 19.11 -20.98 10.69
N ASP A 177 19.01 -21.08 9.36
CA ASP A 177 18.80 -19.89 8.51
C ASP A 177 17.36 -19.63 8.04
N GLY A 178 16.44 -20.61 8.17
CA GLY A 178 15.07 -20.46 7.67
C GLY A 178 14.19 -19.46 8.42
N ASN A 179 14.59 -19.06 9.63
CA ASN A 179 13.72 -18.34 10.58
C ASN A 179 13.84 -16.80 10.55
N THR A 180 14.89 -16.24 9.94
CA THR A 180 15.17 -14.78 10.04
C THR A 180 14.22 -13.95 9.17
N TRP A 181 14.01 -14.32 7.91
CA TRP A 181 13.11 -13.59 7.01
C TRP A 181 11.65 -13.66 7.49
N GLN A 182 11.22 -14.81 8.04
CA GLN A 182 9.87 -15.00 8.57
C GLN A 182 9.61 -14.10 9.79
N GLN A 183 10.59 -14.02 10.70
CA GLN A 183 10.52 -13.11 11.84
C GLN A 183 10.47 -11.64 11.40
N VAL A 184 11.28 -11.27 10.40
CA VAL A 184 11.26 -9.91 9.83
C VAL A 184 9.90 -9.61 9.20
N TYR A 185 9.35 -10.53 8.42
CA TYR A 185 8.03 -10.39 7.78
C TYR A 185 6.91 -10.22 8.80
N LEU A 186 6.84 -11.11 9.82
CA LEU A 186 5.84 -11.01 10.88
C LEU A 186 6.01 -9.73 11.71
N ASN A 187 7.23 -9.32 12.02
CA ASN A 187 7.49 -8.05 12.71
C ASN A 187 7.03 -6.85 11.87
N SER A 188 7.30 -6.85 10.56
CA SER A 188 6.82 -5.83 9.64
C SER A 188 5.30 -5.78 9.57
N LEU A 189 4.61 -6.92 9.52
CA LEU A 189 3.15 -6.99 9.57
C LEU A 189 2.59 -6.42 10.88
N THR A 190 3.15 -6.82 12.03
CA THR A 190 2.73 -6.32 13.34
C THR A 190 2.94 -4.80 13.45
N ARG A 191 4.06 -4.28 12.95
CA ARG A 191 4.32 -2.83 12.91
C ARG A 191 3.32 -2.11 12.01
N LEU A 192 3.00 -2.67 10.86
CA LEU A 192 1.99 -2.11 9.95
C LEU A 192 0.62 -2.06 10.62
N ASP A 193 0.21 -3.14 11.29
CA ASP A 193 -1.06 -3.23 11.99
C ASP A 193 -1.18 -2.19 13.11
N VAL A 194 -0.13 -2.06 13.95
CA VAL A 194 -0.06 -1.03 14.99
C VAL A 194 -0.13 0.38 14.40
N THR A 195 0.57 0.62 13.29
CA THR A 195 0.58 1.92 12.61
C THR A 195 -0.80 2.25 12.03
N PHE A 196 -1.47 1.26 11.42
CA PHE A 196 -2.82 1.41 10.88
C PHE A 196 -3.84 1.76 11.96
N HIS A 197 -3.79 1.09 13.11
CA HIS A 197 -4.67 1.40 14.24
C HIS A 197 -4.39 2.80 14.82
N SER A 198 -3.13 3.21 14.91
CA SER A 198 -2.76 4.55 15.36
C SER A 198 -3.23 5.63 14.36
N TYR A 199 -3.09 5.38 13.06
CA TYR A 199 -3.61 6.27 12.01
C TYR A 199 -5.14 6.41 12.10
N THR A 200 -5.84 5.28 12.23
CA THR A 200 -7.31 5.28 12.34
C THR A 200 -7.79 6.07 13.57
N ARG A 201 -7.11 5.92 14.71
CA ARG A 201 -7.41 6.71 15.92
C ARG A 201 -7.18 8.21 15.70
N THR A 202 -6.03 8.57 15.16
CA THR A 202 -5.70 9.99 14.89
C THR A 202 -6.63 10.62 13.85
N GLU A 203 -7.10 9.85 12.87
CA GLU A 203 -8.13 10.31 11.93
C GLU A 203 -9.46 10.63 12.64
N GLN A 204 -9.89 9.80 13.59
CA GLN A 204 -11.10 10.04 14.37
C GLN A 204 -10.96 11.28 15.28
N GLU A 205 -9.82 11.43 15.95
CA GLU A 205 -9.51 12.61 16.77
C GLU A 205 -9.48 13.88 15.92
N TRP A 206 -8.89 13.83 14.72
CA TRP A 206 -8.88 14.95 13.78
C TRP A 206 -10.30 15.33 13.33
N LYS A 207 -11.16 14.35 13.00
CA LYS A 207 -12.57 14.63 12.65
C LYS A 207 -13.32 15.31 13.79
N LEU A 208 -13.10 14.87 15.03
CA LEU A 208 -13.69 15.51 16.21
C LEU A 208 -13.20 16.96 16.37
N ALA A 209 -11.89 17.19 16.22
CA ALA A 209 -11.30 18.53 16.29
C ALA A 209 -11.81 19.45 15.17
N GLN A 210 -12.05 18.92 13.98
CA GLN A 210 -12.67 19.68 12.89
C GLN A 210 -14.09 20.13 13.26
N CYS A 211 -14.93 19.22 13.74
CA CYS A 211 -16.30 19.53 14.15
C CYS A 211 -16.34 20.59 15.27
N THR A 212 -15.42 20.53 16.24
CA THR A 212 -15.37 21.53 17.32
C THR A 212 -14.93 22.91 16.84
N VAL A 213 -13.97 22.98 15.92
CA VAL A 213 -13.55 24.24 15.29
C VAL A 213 -14.68 24.85 14.46
N GLU A 214 -15.41 24.04 13.69
CA GLU A 214 -16.57 24.51 12.92
C GLU A 214 -17.67 25.06 13.84
N ALA A 215 -17.97 24.37 14.95
CA ALA A 215 -18.91 24.86 15.95
C ALA A 215 -18.46 26.18 16.60
N ALA A 216 -17.19 26.29 16.98
CA ALA A 216 -16.62 27.51 17.53
C ALA A 216 -16.65 28.68 16.53
N SER A 217 -16.37 28.40 15.24
CA SER A 217 -16.44 29.38 14.16
C SER A 217 -17.86 29.94 13.97
N ASN A 218 -18.87 29.06 13.95
CA ASN A 218 -20.28 29.47 13.87
C ASN A 218 -20.71 30.29 15.09
N GLY A 219 -20.24 29.91 16.29
CA GLY A 219 -20.46 30.68 17.51
C GLY A 219 -19.85 32.09 17.43
N LEU A 220 -18.60 32.20 16.97
CA LEU A 220 -17.92 33.48 16.78
C LEU A 220 -18.61 34.37 15.74
N TYR A 221 -19.09 33.78 14.64
CA TYR A 221 -19.86 34.50 13.63
C TYR A 221 -21.13 35.11 14.22
N THR A 222 -21.86 34.34 15.04
CA THR A 222 -23.07 34.79 15.72
C THR A 222 -22.77 35.93 16.71
N ALA A 223 -21.75 35.78 17.55
CA ALA A 223 -21.33 36.80 18.51
C ALA A 223 -20.87 38.10 17.80
N THR A 224 -20.19 37.98 16.67
CA THR A 224 -19.75 39.13 15.87
C THR A 224 -20.96 39.88 15.29
N ASN A 225 -21.98 39.15 14.82
CA ASN A 225 -23.22 39.76 14.34
C ASN A 225 -23.98 40.49 15.46
N GLU A 226 -24.09 39.88 16.64
CA GLU A 226 -24.70 40.52 17.81
C GLU A 226 -23.94 41.79 18.23
N LEU A 227 -22.61 41.76 18.24
CA LEU A 227 -21.78 42.92 18.55
C LEU A 227 -21.97 44.04 17.51
N CYS A 228 -22.10 43.70 16.23
CA CYS A 228 -22.42 44.65 15.17
C CYS A 228 -23.76 45.34 15.42
N ILE A 229 -24.81 44.56 15.75
CA ILE A 229 -26.13 45.10 16.09
C ILE A 229 -26.06 46.00 17.33
N ALA A 230 -25.37 45.56 18.38
CA ALA A 230 -25.20 46.35 19.61
C ALA A 230 -24.45 47.67 19.34
N SER A 231 -23.40 47.62 18.53
CA SER A 231 -22.62 48.79 18.10
C SER A 231 -23.48 49.78 17.31
N LEU A 232 -24.29 49.30 16.37
CA LEU A 232 -25.23 50.14 15.61
C LEU A 232 -26.25 50.82 16.53
N LYS A 233 -26.82 50.08 17.49
CA LYS A 233 -27.74 50.64 18.49
C LYS A 233 -27.07 51.70 19.37
N ALA A 234 -25.86 51.42 19.87
CA ALA A 234 -25.10 52.36 20.67
C ALA A 234 -24.76 53.64 19.89
N LYS A 235 -24.43 53.51 18.60
CA LYS A 235 -24.17 54.66 17.72
C LYS A 235 -25.42 55.50 17.49
N SER A 236 -26.58 54.88 17.29
CA SER A 236 -27.87 55.59 17.19
C SER A 236 -28.18 56.36 18.49
N ALA A 237 -28.12 55.67 19.63
CA ALA A 237 -28.39 56.29 20.94
C ALA A 237 -27.43 57.45 21.26
N SER A 238 -26.16 57.34 20.85
CA SER A 238 -25.20 58.45 20.95
C SER A 238 -25.60 59.65 20.09
N GLY A 239 -26.12 59.41 18.89
CA GLY A 239 -26.70 60.45 18.03
C GLY A 239 -27.88 61.16 18.69
N ASP A 240 -28.83 60.38 19.24
CA ASP A 240 -30.02 60.89 19.93
C ASP A 240 -29.66 61.70 21.19
N LEU A 241 -28.66 61.26 21.95
CA LEU A 241 -28.16 62.00 23.09
C LEU A 241 -27.54 63.34 22.65
N ARG A 242 -26.74 63.34 21.58
CA ARG A 242 -26.11 64.55 21.06
C ARG A 242 -27.16 65.56 20.57
N SER A 243 -28.22 65.12 19.90
CA SER A 243 -29.31 66.02 19.50
C SER A 243 -30.05 66.57 20.73
N THR A 244 -30.32 65.73 21.72
CA THR A 244 -30.99 66.15 22.96
C THR A 244 -30.18 67.21 23.71
N VAL A 245 -28.86 67.00 23.85
CA VAL A 245 -27.96 67.98 24.49
C VAL A 245 -27.93 69.31 23.75
N LEU A 246 -27.95 69.29 22.41
CA LEU A 246 -28.04 70.52 21.61
C LEU A 246 -29.35 71.26 21.85
N SER A 247 -30.49 70.55 21.83
CA SER A 247 -31.79 71.15 22.13
C SER A 247 -31.87 71.72 23.55
N MET A 248 -31.31 71.02 24.55
CA MET A 248 -31.22 71.52 25.93
C MET A 248 -30.38 72.79 26.02
N ARG A 249 -29.23 72.84 25.32
CA ARG A 249 -28.38 74.03 25.25
C ARG A 249 -29.14 75.22 24.67
N ASP A 250 -29.86 75.00 23.56
CA ASP A 250 -30.61 76.06 22.88
C ASP A 250 -31.74 76.59 23.78
N CYS A 251 -32.48 75.69 24.43
CA CYS A 251 -33.51 76.08 25.40
C CYS A 251 -32.93 76.84 26.61
N ALA A 252 -31.77 76.41 27.14
CA ALA A 252 -31.11 77.10 28.25
C ALA A 252 -30.63 78.50 27.84
N TYR A 253 -30.14 78.65 26.60
CA TYR A 253 -29.78 79.95 26.04
C TYR A 253 -31.01 80.86 25.93
N GLU A 254 -32.11 80.38 25.34
CA GLU A 254 -33.37 81.13 25.26
C GLU A 254 -33.88 81.55 26.65
N ALA A 255 -33.87 80.64 27.62
CA ALA A 255 -34.27 80.94 29.00
C ALA A 255 -33.37 82.00 29.64
N SER A 256 -32.05 81.98 29.38
CA SER A 256 -31.12 82.98 29.89
C SER A 256 -31.37 84.38 29.31
N VAL A 257 -31.74 84.45 28.03
CA VAL A 257 -32.12 85.70 27.36
C VAL A 257 -33.42 86.24 27.96
N ALA A 258 -34.42 85.38 28.14
CA ALA A 258 -35.69 85.74 28.75
C ALA A 258 -35.53 86.24 30.20
N LEU A 259 -34.73 85.54 31.02
CA LEU A 259 -34.40 85.93 32.39
C LEU A 259 -33.67 87.27 32.44
N SER A 260 -32.72 87.50 31.52
CA SER A 260 -32.00 88.77 31.44
C SER A 260 -32.93 89.93 31.06
N ALA A 261 -33.86 89.69 30.12
CA ALA A 261 -34.89 90.67 29.75
C ALA A 261 -35.83 90.96 30.93
N PHE A 262 -36.29 89.92 31.64
CA PHE A 262 -37.12 90.06 32.83
C PHE A 262 -36.40 90.83 33.93
N ALA A 263 -35.14 90.50 34.24
CA ALA A 263 -34.35 91.21 35.24
C ALA A 263 -34.20 92.70 34.90
N ARG A 264 -34.02 93.04 33.60
CA ARG A 264 -34.00 94.42 33.14
C ARG A 264 -35.33 95.13 33.40
N VAL A 265 -36.45 94.51 33.03
CA VAL A 265 -37.80 95.07 33.27
C VAL A 265 -38.06 95.25 34.77
N SER A 266 -37.77 94.24 35.58
CA SER A 266 -37.94 94.29 37.02
C SER A 266 -37.12 95.39 37.67
N ARG A 267 -35.84 95.57 37.30
CA ARG A 267 -35.03 96.70 37.81
C ARG A 267 -35.60 98.06 37.42
N ILE A 268 -36.08 98.22 36.18
CA ILE A 268 -36.74 99.47 35.75
C ILE A 268 -37.99 99.72 36.62
N LEU A 269 -38.79 98.68 36.86
CA LEU A 269 -39.99 98.78 37.70
C LEU A 269 -39.63 99.17 39.15
N THR A 270 -38.58 98.57 39.72
CA THR A 270 -38.10 98.90 41.07
C THR A 270 -37.57 100.33 41.13
N ALA A 271 -36.83 100.79 40.12
CA ALA A 271 -36.35 102.17 40.04
C ALA A 271 -37.52 103.17 39.98
N LEU A 272 -38.51 102.93 39.11
CA LEU A 272 -39.73 103.75 39.01
C LEU A 272 -40.51 103.77 40.33
N SER A 273 -40.68 102.60 40.98
CA SER A 273 -41.33 102.50 42.29
C SER A 273 -40.57 103.26 43.38
N SER A 274 -39.23 103.19 43.37
CA SER A 274 -38.37 103.91 44.32
C SER A 274 -38.49 105.41 44.10
N GLU A 275 -38.45 105.86 42.85
CA GLU A 275 -38.55 107.27 42.47
C GLU A 275 -39.93 107.85 42.86
N CYS A 276 -41.02 107.09 42.66
CA CYS A 276 -42.34 107.47 43.18
C CYS A 276 -42.39 107.49 44.72
N GLY A 277 -41.67 106.59 45.40
CA GLY A 277 -41.57 106.55 46.86
C GLY A 277 -40.82 107.76 47.43
N SER A 278 -39.69 108.14 46.83
CA SER A 278 -38.94 109.34 47.22
C SER A 278 -39.72 110.62 46.92
N MET A 279 -40.47 110.66 45.81
CA MET A 279 -41.35 111.79 45.49
C MET A 279 -42.49 111.94 46.51
N LEU A 280 -43.00 110.81 47.04
CA LEU A 280 -43.94 110.82 48.16
C LEU A 280 -43.26 111.35 49.43
N GLU A 281 -42.10 110.83 49.84
CA GLU A 281 -41.36 111.32 51.02
C GLU A 281 -41.03 112.81 50.93
N GLU A 282 -40.61 113.33 49.77
CA GLU A 282 -40.39 114.78 49.57
C GLU A 282 -41.68 115.58 49.81
N ILE A 283 -42.84 115.12 49.34
CA ILE A 283 -44.14 115.77 49.60
C ILE A 283 -44.52 115.72 51.10
N TRP A 284 -44.10 114.69 51.83
CA TRP A 284 -44.30 114.61 53.28
C TRP A 284 -43.40 115.58 54.05
N TRP A 285 -42.16 115.77 53.62
CA TRP A 285 -41.24 116.75 54.21
C TRP A 285 -41.64 118.21 53.89
N ASP A 286 -42.18 118.47 52.70
CA ASP A 286 -42.65 119.81 52.28
C ASP A 286 -43.96 120.24 52.97
N LYS A 287 -44.62 119.33 53.72
CA LYS A 287 -45.82 119.61 54.54
C LYS A 287 -45.54 119.78 56.04
N GLN A 288 -44.28 119.73 56.46
CA GLN A 288 -43.88 119.90 57.87
C GLN A 288 -43.20 121.25 58.18
N TYR A 289 -43.18 122.20 57.24
CA TYR A 289 -42.76 123.59 57.45
C TYR A 289 -43.90 124.59 57.22
#